data_AF-A0A1V2UDT4-F1
#
_entry.id   AF-A0A1V2UDT4-F1
#
_cell.length_a   1.000
_cell.length_b   1.000
_cell.length_c   1.000
_cell.angle_alpha   90.00
_cell.angle_beta   90.00
_cell.angle_gamma   90.00
#
_symmetry.space_group_name_H-M   'P 1'
#
loop_
_entity.id
_entity.type
_entity.pdbx_description
1 polymer ?
#
loop_
_entity_poly.entity_id
_entity_poly.type
_entity_poly.pdbx_seq_one_letter_code
_entity_poly.pdbx_strand_id
1 'polypeptide(L)'
;MRNKEKFLEDYNKVVKPEFQNDENTIEDAAHTLNNIEGTTVTVAAEFTETGKMEAFDFEQKQRPKTDGPDQQMLDWYYVGRGEVK
;
A
#
# COMPACT_ATOMS: atom_id res chain seq x y z
N MET A 1 -7.31 2.56 4.27
CA MET A 1 -6.31 1.48 4.22
C MET A 1 -6.04 0.96 5.63
N ARG A 2 -6.16 -0.35 5.85
CA ARG A 2 -5.74 -1.05 7.08
C ARG A 2 -4.26 -1.44 6.99
N ASN A 3 -3.61 -1.60 8.14
CA ASN A 3 -2.17 -1.90 8.25
C ASN A 3 -1.27 -0.83 7.61
N LYS A 4 -1.75 0.41 7.57
CA LYS A 4 -1.02 1.56 7.02
C LYS A 4 0.31 1.80 7.75
N GLU A 5 0.37 1.54 9.06
CA GLU A 5 1.60 1.63 9.86
C GLU A 5 2.64 0.60 9.42
N LYS A 6 2.23 -0.67 9.21
CA LYS A 6 3.12 -1.72 8.69
C LYS A 6 3.62 -1.40 7.29
N PHE A 7 2.75 -0.88 6.43
CA PHE A 7 3.15 -0.43 5.09
C PHE A 7 4.20 0.67 5.18
N LEU A 8 4.00 1.66 6.05
CA LEU A 8 4.99 2.71 6.32
C LEU A 8 6.31 2.14 6.85
N GLU A 9 6.27 1.18 7.79
CA GLU A 9 7.47 0.53 8.29
C GLU A 9 8.26 -0.19 7.18
N ASP A 10 7.58 -0.99 6.37
CA ASP A 10 8.19 -1.71 5.25
C ASP A 10 8.63 -0.76 4.13
N TYR A 11 7.90 0.32 3.88
CA TYR A 11 8.28 1.37 2.93
C TYR A 11 9.54 2.09 3.43
N ASN A 12 9.56 2.50 4.70
CA ASN A 12 10.69 3.22 5.30
C ASN A 12 11.99 2.41 5.32
N LYS A 13 11.91 1.07 5.37
CA LYS A 13 13.09 0.19 5.32
C LYS A 13 13.82 0.18 3.97
N VAL A 14 13.19 0.72 2.93
CA VAL A 14 13.55 0.40 1.54
C VAL A 14 13.69 1.64 0.72
N VAL A 15 12.94 2.68 1.07
CA VAL A 15 13.08 4.01 0.50
C VAL A 15 14.21 4.77 1.15
N LYS A 16 14.76 5.71 0.38
CA LYS A 16 15.77 6.64 0.88
C LYS A 16 15.18 7.46 2.03
N PRO A 17 16.01 7.89 3.00
CA PRO A 17 15.57 8.71 4.13
C PRO A 17 14.81 9.99 3.75
N GLU A 18 15.05 10.52 2.56
CA GLU A 18 14.34 11.69 2.00
C GLU A 18 12.85 11.42 1.70
N PHE A 19 12.46 10.16 1.49
CA PHE A 19 11.08 9.74 1.23
C PHE A 19 10.46 9.00 2.43
N GLN A 20 11.19 8.84 3.54
CA GLN A 20 10.70 8.14 4.72
C GLN A 20 9.68 8.99 5.49
N ASN A 21 8.64 8.34 6.03
CA ASN A 21 7.55 8.96 6.80
C ASN A 21 6.79 10.07 6.07
N ASP A 22 6.80 10.05 4.74
CA ASP A 22 6.01 10.99 3.97
C ASP A 22 4.53 10.61 4.08
N GLU A 23 3.71 11.45 4.73
CA GLU A 23 2.27 11.22 4.89
C GLU A 23 1.58 11.04 3.52
N ASN A 24 2.10 11.66 2.46
CA ASN A 24 1.55 11.51 1.11
C ASN A 24 1.77 10.10 0.56
N THR A 25 2.75 9.32 1.06
CA THR A 25 2.99 7.95 0.58
C THR A 25 1.77 7.05 0.80
N ILE A 26 1.10 7.19 1.94
CA ILE A 26 -0.09 6.38 2.27
C ILE A 26 -1.26 6.80 1.39
N GLU A 27 -1.43 8.10 1.19
CA GLU A 27 -2.50 8.66 0.36
C GLU A 27 -2.29 8.31 -1.11
N ASP A 28 -1.06 8.43 -1.61
CA ASP A 28 -0.67 8.09 -2.98
C ASP A 28 -0.81 6.60 -3.24
N ALA A 29 -0.38 5.73 -2.31
CA ALA A 29 -0.58 4.29 -2.40
C ALA A 29 -2.08 3.94 -2.41
N ALA A 30 -2.89 4.57 -1.56
CA ALA A 30 -4.33 4.36 -1.55
C ALA A 30 -4.98 4.86 -2.85
N HIS A 31 -4.57 6.02 -3.37
CA HIS A 31 -5.09 6.58 -4.61
C HIS A 31 -4.72 5.69 -5.80
N THR A 32 -3.46 5.23 -5.86
CA THR A 32 -2.97 4.26 -6.83
C THR A 32 -3.78 2.98 -6.79
N LEU A 33 -3.97 2.36 -5.61
CA LEU A 33 -4.78 1.15 -5.45
C LEU A 33 -6.22 1.32 -5.93
N ASN A 34 -6.82 2.51 -5.79
CA ASN A 34 -8.16 2.78 -6.31
C ASN A 34 -8.19 3.01 -7.83
N ASN A 35 -7.05 3.32 -8.46
CA ASN A 35 -6.95 3.58 -9.90
C ASN A 35 -6.36 2.40 -10.69
N ILE A 36 -5.69 1.45 -10.05
CA ILE A 36 -5.18 0.24 -10.70
C ILE A 36 -6.20 -0.91 -10.59
N GLU A 37 -6.29 -1.75 -11.62
CA GLU A 37 -7.04 -3.03 -11.57
C GLU A 37 -6.24 -4.13 -10.84
N GLY A 38 -5.38 -3.74 -9.90
CA GLY A 38 -4.44 -4.61 -9.21
C GLY A 38 -4.45 -4.35 -7.71
N THR A 39 -3.69 -5.18 -7.00
CA THR A 39 -3.56 -5.06 -5.54
C THR A 39 -2.13 -4.81 -5.12
N THR A 40 -1.25 -4.43 -6.05
CA THR A 40 0.19 -4.26 -5.79
C THR A 40 0.60 -2.83 -6.13
N VAL A 41 1.21 -2.13 -5.19
CA VAL A 41 1.84 -0.82 -5.40
C VAL A 41 3.33 -1.03 -5.59
N THR A 42 3.91 -0.46 -6.64
CA THR A 42 5.35 -0.56 -6.90
C THR A 42 6.04 0.76 -6.68
N VAL A 43 7.16 0.73 -5.98
CA VAL A 43 8.07 1.85 -5.77
C VAL A 43 9.24 1.69 -6.73
N ALA A 44 9.47 2.70 -7.57
CA ALA A 44 10.56 2.67 -8.52
C ALA A 44 11.92 2.67 -7.81
N ALA A 45 12.89 1.98 -8.41
CA ALA A 45 14.24 1.83 -7.87
C ALA A 45 14.92 3.18 -7.52
N GLU A 46 14.56 4.26 -8.22
CA GLU A 46 15.09 5.60 -7.98
C GLU A 46 14.75 6.16 -6.59
N PHE A 47 13.60 5.76 -6.04
CA PHE A 47 13.14 6.15 -4.70
C PHE A 47 13.65 5.21 -3.60
N THR A 48 14.11 4.03 -3.98
CA THR A 48 14.66 3.03 -3.04
C THR A 48 16.12 3.29 -2.69
N GLU A 49 16.50 3.00 -1.44
CA GLU A 49 17.89 3.00 -0.98
C GLU A 49 18.67 1.82 -1.58
N THR A 50 18.00 0.67 -1.78
CA THR A 50 18.60 -0.54 -2.35
C THR A 50 18.84 -0.43 -3.85
N GLY A 51 18.29 0.58 -4.53
CA GLY A 51 18.35 0.76 -5.97
C GLY A 51 17.60 -0.34 -6.75
N LYS A 52 16.58 -0.94 -6.13
CA LYS A 52 15.77 -2.01 -6.72
C LYS A 52 14.31 -1.64 -6.66
N MET A 53 13.54 -2.06 -7.66
CA MET A 53 12.10 -1.87 -7.64
C MET A 53 11.50 -2.68 -6.51
N GLU A 54 10.58 -2.09 -5.76
CA GLU A 54 9.97 -2.71 -4.59
C GLU A 54 8.47 -2.78 -4.76
N ALA A 55 7.89 -3.95 -4.52
CA ALA A 55 6.45 -4.14 -4.59
C ALA A 55 5.85 -4.25 -3.19
N PHE A 56 4.64 -3.74 -3.05
CA PHE A 56 3.86 -3.78 -1.83
C PHE A 56 2.51 -4.37 -2.17
N ASP A 57 2.22 -5.55 -1.62
CA ASP A 57 0.99 -6.25 -1.86
C ASP A 57 -0.07 -5.85 -0.85
N PHE A 58 -1.25 -5.64 -1.40
CA PHE A 58 -2.49 -5.33 -0.70
C PHE A 58 -3.53 -6.38 -1.07
N GLU A 59 -4.56 -6.44 -0.26
CA GLU A 59 -5.75 -7.26 -0.50
C GLU A 59 -6.97 -6.35 -0.33
N GLN A 60 -7.85 -6.36 -1.32
CA GLN A 60 -9.15 -5.73 -1.18
C GLN A 60 -10.11 -6.74 -0.54
N LYS A 61 -10.57 -6.45 0.69
CA LYS A 61 -11.53 -7.30 1.40
C LYS A 61 -12.88 -6.61 1.51
N GLN A 62 -13.92 -7.34 1.14
CA GLN A 62 -15.30 -6.90 1.33
C GLN A 62 -15.66 -7.04 2.81
N ARG A 63 -16.24 -5.99 3.38
CA ARG A 63 -16.76 -5.98 4.76
C ARG A 63 -18.20 -5.46 4.78
N PRO A 64 -19.05 -5.95 5.69
CA PRO A 64 -20.36 -5.36 5.90
C PRO A 64 -20.21 -3.94 6.47
N LYS A 65 -21.06 -3.02 6.01
CA LYS A 65 -21.21 -1.69 6.60
C LYS A 65 -21.83 -1.82 7.99
N THR A 66 -21.36 -0.99 8.92
CA THR A 66 -21.92 -0.88 10.27
C THR A 66 -23.39 -0.43 10.27
N ASP A 67 -23.81 0.28 9.22
CA ASP A 67 -25.15 0.86 9.08
C ASP A 67 -26.15 -0.04 8.33
N GLY A 68 -25.70 -1.18 7.78
CA GLY A 68 -26.59 -2.10 7.08
C GLY A 68 -25.87 -3.39 6.66
N PRO A 69 -26.34 -4.57 7.10
CA PRO A 69 -25.70 -5.85 6.78
C PRO A 69 -25.71 -6.18 5.26
N ASP A 70 -26.52 -5.48 4.47
CA ASP A 70 -26.65 -5.66 3.01
C ASP A 70 -25.68 -4.80 2.19
N GLN A 71 -25.01 -3.82 2.81
CA GLN A 71 -24.05 -2.97 2.09
C GLN A 71 -22.63 -3.46 2.35
N GLN A 72 -21.95 -3.90 1.29
CA GLN A 72 -20.54 -4.24 1.33
C GLN A 72 -19.69 -2.99 1.06
N MET A 73 -18.65 -2.78 1.87
CA MET A 73 -17.57 -1.83 1.62
C MET A 73 -16.32 -2.59 1.23
N LEU A 74 -15.59 -2.06 0.26
CA LEU A 74 -14.26 -2.53 -0.08
C LEU A 74 -13.25 -1.79 0.80
N ASP A 75 -12.46 -2.53 1.56
CA ASP A 75 -11.40 -2.00 2.41
C ASP A 75 -10.07 -2.60 1.94
N TRP A 76 -9.07 -1.73 1.75
CA TRP A 76 -7.72 -2.15 1.36
C TRP A 76 -6.91 -2.55 2.59
N TYR A 77 -6.39 -3.77 2.59
CA TYR A 77 -5.53 -4.31 3.64
C TYR A 77 -4.12 -4.49 3.12
N TYR A 78 -3.14 -3.86 3.76
CA TYR A 78 -1.74 -4.17 3.48
C TYR A 78 -1.39 -5.58 3.95
N VAL A 79 -0.85 -6.38 3.03
CA VAL A 79 -0.48 -7.79 3.23
C VAL A 79 0.99 -7.89 3.62
N GLY A 80 1.84 -7.20 2.87
CA GLY A 80 3.27 -7.26 3.06
C GLY A 80 4.03 -6.77 1.82
N ARG A 81 5.35 -6.84 1.92
CA ARG A 81 6.24 -6.49 0.84
C ARG A 81 6.30 -7.66 -0.15
N GLY A 82 5.91 -7.39 -1.39
CA GLY A 82 5.92 -8.35 -2.49
C GLY A 82 7.26 -8.35 -3.21
N GLU A 83 7.61 -9.49 -3.81
CA GLU A 83 8.72 -9.53 -4.76
C GLU A 83 8.20 -9.10 -6.14
N VAL A 84 8.87 -8.12 -6.75
CA VAL A 84 8.64 -7.79 -8.17
C VAL A 84 9.12 -9.00 -8.98
N LYS A 85 8.17 -9.78 -9.53
CA LYS A 85 8.47 -10.92 -10.40
C LYS A 85 8.88 -10.47 -11.80
#